data_AF-A0AAV7RPN8-F1
#
_entry.id   AF-A0AAV7RPN8-F1
#
_cell.length_a   1.000
_cell.length_b   1.000
_cell.length_c   1.000
_cell.angle_alpha   90.00
_cell.angle_beta   90.00
_cell.angle_gamma   90.00
#
_symmetry.space_group_name_H-M   'P 1'
#
loop_
_entity.id
_entity.type
_entity.pdbx_description
1 polymer ?
#
loop_
_entity_poly.entity_id
_entity_poly.type
_entity_poly.pdbx_seq_one_letter_code
_entity_poly.pdbx_strand_id
1 'polypeptide(L)'
;MQIQIRRVAKTCSEFTTRMEEAKTRISRLEDEAGAHQSSREVMEKQLEDTQWKLTDLEDRMRRNNLHVLGLGSDKTEYGTGKDYGLYISEILSYPKSYL
;
A
#
# COMPACT_ATOMS: atom_id res chain seq x y z
N MET A 1 -15.31 43.44 -50.71
CA MET A 1 -14.10 42.65 -50.39
C MET A 1 -13.46 43.00 -49.04
N GLN A 2 -13.22 44.28 -48.72
CA GLN A 2 -12.55 44.67 -47.45
C GLN A 2 -13.29 44.28 -46.15
N ILE A 3 -14.63 44.25 -46.14
CA ILE A 3 -15.42 43.86 -44.95
C ILE A 3 -15.20 42.40 -44.57
N GLN A 4 -15.13 41.51 -45.57
CA GLN A 4 -14.85 40.08 -45.37
C GLN A 4 -13.44 39.88 -44.80
N ILE A 5 -12.45 40.60 -45.32
CA ILE A 5 -11.06 40.56 -44.83
C ILE A 5 -10.98 41.00 -43.36
N ARG A 6 -11.65 42.10 -42.98
CA ARG A 6 -11.69 42.55 -41.58
C ARG A 6 -12.36 41.55 -40.65
N ARG A 7 -13.43 40.88 -41.12
CA ARG A 7 -14.13 39.86 -40.34
C ARG A 7 -13.22 38.66 -40.07
N VAL A 8 -12.58 38.14 -41.11
CA VAL A 8 -11.62 37.03 -41.01
C VAL A 8 -10.46 37.41 -40.09
N ALA A 9 -9.88 38.61 -40.25
CA ALA A 9 -8.78 39.08 -39.38
C ALA A 9 -9.18 39.13 -37.90
N LYS A 10 -10.40 39.58 -37.59
CA LYS A 10 -10.92 39.59 -36.22
C LYS A 10 -11.03 38.16 -35.66
N THR A 11 -11.62 37.24 -36.43
CA THR A 11 -11.79 35.85 -36.00
C THR A 11 -10.45 35.15 -35.82
N CYS A 12 -9.47 35.41 -36.69
CA CYS A 12 -8.10 34.92 -36.52
C CYS A 12 -7.47 35.44 -35.23
N SER A 13 -7.64 36.73 -34.92
CA SER A 13 -7.14 37.30 -33.66
C SER A 13 -7.77 36.63 -32.43
N GLU A 14 -9.10 36.42 -32.43
CA GLU A 14 -9.81 35.75 -31.33
C GLU A 14 -9.34 34.30 -31.16
N PHE A 15 -9.08 33.59 -32.25
CA PHE A 15 -8.52 32.24 -32.20
C PHE A 15 -7.10 32.23 -31.65
N THR A 16 -6.24 33.16 -32.07
CA THR A 16 -4.87 33.27 -31.54
C THR A 16 -4.87 33.47 -30.03
N THR A 17 -5.72 34.37 -29.51
CA THR A 17 -5.83 34.59 -28.05
C THR A 17 -6.25 33.32 -27.32
N ARG A 18 -7.31 32.65 -27.80
CA ARG A 18 -7.77 31.39 -27.20
C ARG A 18 -6.72 30.28 -27.27
N MET A 19 -5.89 30.26 -28.31
CA MET A 19 -4.83 29.26 -28.45
C MET A 19 -3.71 29.50 -27.43
N GLU A 20 -3.33 30.74 -27.18
CA GLU A 20 -2.35 31.08 -26.13
C GLU A 20 -2.88 30.80 -24.72
N GLU A 21 -4.16 31.08 -24.46
CA GLU A 21 -4.82 30.68 -23.21
C GLU A 21 -4.85 29.15 -23.03
N ALA A 22 -5.12 28.40 -24.11
CA ALA A 22 -5.09 26.94 -24.06
C ALA A 22 -3.66 26.44 -23.78
N LYS A 23 -2.65 27.01 -24.45
CA LYS A 23 -1.24 26.64 -24.27
C LYS A 23 -0.76 26.86 -22.85
N THR A 24 -1.06 28.02 -22.27
CA THR A 24 -0.70 28.33 -20.87
C THR A 24 -1.39 27.39 -19.88
N ARG A 25 -2.67 27.05 -20.11
CA ARG A 25 -3.38 26.06 -19.30
C ARG A 25 -2.77 24.66 -19.41
N ILE A 26 -2.41 24.22 -20.62
CA ILE A 26 -1.78 22.91 -20.85
C ILE A 26 -0.43 22.85 -20.14
N SER A 27 0.42 23.86 -20.32
CA SER A 27 1.73 23.92 -19.65
C SER A 27 1.59 23.81 -18.13
N ARG A 28 0.61 24.51 -17.54
CA ARG A 28 0.37 24.41 -16.09
C ARG A 28 -0.08 23.01 -15.66
N LEU A 29 -0.94 22.37 -16.45
CA LEU A 29 -1.39 21.01 -16.17
C LEU A 29 -0.26 19.99 -16.31
N GLU A 30 0.66 20.19 -17.25
CA GLU A 30 1.85 19.35 -17.41
C GLU A 30 2.78 19.45 -16.20
N ASP A 31 3.00 20.67 -15.70
CA ASP A 31 3.79 20.90 -14.47
C ASP A 31 3.11 20.27 -13.23
N GLU A 32 1.80 20.48 -13.06
CA GLU A 32 1.01 19.89 -11.98
C GLU A 32 1.03 18.35 -12.03
N ALA A 33 0.88 17.77 -13.23
CA ALA A 33 0.93 16.32 -13.42
C ALA A 33 2.31 15.74 -13.07
N GLY A 34 3.39 16.42 -13.47
CA GLY A 34 4.76 16.03 -13.10
C GLY A 34 4.99 16.07 -11.59
N ALA A 35 4.51 17.12 -10.91
CA ALA A 35 4.59 17.23 -9.46
C ALA A 35 3.79 16.12 -8.75
N HIS A 36 2.58 15.81 -9.24
CA HIS A 36 1.77 14.72 -8.70
C HIS A 36 2.42 13.35 -8.89
N GLN A 37 3.02 13.10 -10.05
CA GLN A 37 3.73 11.84 -10.32
C GLN A 37 4.91 11.65 -9.36
N SER A 38 5.74 12.68 -9.19
CA SER A 38 6.87 12.64 -8.24
C SER A 38 6.41 12.42 -6.80
N SER A 39 5.36 13.12 -6.37
CA SER A 39 4.78 12.96 -5.04
C SER A 39 4.25 11.54 -4.81
N ARG A 40 3.59 10.96 -5.82
CA ARG A 40 3.08 9.59 -5.78
C ARG A 40 4.21 8.57 -5.64
N GLU A 41 5.29 8.70 -6.40
CA GLU A 41 6.45 7.80 -6.31
C GLU A 41 7.10 7.83 -4.93
N VAL A 42 7.16 9.00 -4.29
CA VAL A 42 7.66 9.13 -2.91
C VAL A 42 6.73 8.42 -1.93
N MET A 43 5.41 8.63 -2.06
CA MET A 43 4.43 7.97 -1.19
C MET A 43 4.42 6.45 -1.35
N GLU A 44 4.55 5.94 -2.58
CA GLU A 44 4.61 4.49 -2.85
C GLU A 44 5.83 3.85 -2.15
N LYS A 45 7.01 4.50 -2.22
CA LYS A 45 8.20 4.02 -1.48
C LYS A 45 8.01 4.05 0.03
N GLN A 46 7.43 5.13 0.56
CA GLN A 46 7.16 5.23 2.00
C GLN A 46 6.17 4.16 2.48
N LEU A 47 5.17 3.84 1.65
CA LEU A 47 4.20 2.80 1.94
C LEU A 47 4.89 1.42 1.98
N GLU A 48 5.71 1.12 0.98
CA GLU A 48 6.47 -0.13 0.92
C GLU A 48 7.39 -0.27 2.16
N ASP A 49 8.17 0.76 2.48
CA ASP A 49 9.04 0.77 3.66
C ASP A 49 8.27 0.54 4.97
N THR A 50 7.08 1.14 5.08
CA THR A 50 6.23 1.00 6.27
C THR A 50 5.63 -0.39 6.37
N GLN A 51 5.21 -0.97 5.24
CA GLN A 51 4.73 -2.35 5.18
C GLN A 51 5.81 -3.33 5.61
N TRP A 52 7.04 -3.19 5.10
CA TRP A 52 8.17 -4.02 5.51
C TRP A 52 8.44 -3.95 7.02
N LYS A 53 8.43 -2.74 7.59
CA LYS A 53 8.61 -2.55 9.04
C LYS A 53 7.49 -3.20 9.84
N LEU A 54 6.25 -3.10 9.36
CA LEU A 54 5.10 -3.69 10.04
C LEU A 54 5.21 -5.22 10.03
N THR A 55 5.52 -5.82 8.88
CA THR A 55 5.75 -7.27 8.76
C THR A 55 6.87 -7.73 9.69
N ASP A 56 8.02 -7.04 9.69
CA ASP A 56 9.12 -7.40 10.59
C ASP A 56 8.68 -7.31 12.05
N LEU A 57 7.98 -6.25 12.46
CA LEU A 57 7.46 -6.12 13.83
C LEU A 57 6.49 -7.24 14.19
N GLU A 58 5.54 -7.58 13.32
CA GLU A 58 4.61 -8.68 13.55
C GLU A 58 5.34 -10.02 13.70
N ASP A 59 6.33 -10.29 12.86
CA ASP A 59 7.18 -11.48 12.95
C ASP A 59 8.02 -11.50 14.23
N ARG A 60 8.53 -10.34 14.69
CA ARG A 60 9.24 -10.23 15.98
C ARG A 60 8.32 -10.55 17.15
N MET A 61 7.09 -10.02 17.12
CA MET A 61 6.13 -10.26 18.19
C MET A 61 5.66 -11.72 18.22
N ARG A 62 5.48 -12.34 17.05
CA ARG A 62 4.97 -13.71 16.94
C ARG A 62 6.05 -14.78 17.01
N ARG A 63 7.34 -14.41 16.94
CA ARG A 63 8.47 -15.35 16.92
C ARG A 63 8.46 -16.37 18.04
N ASN A 64 7.95 -16.00 19.21
CA ASN A 64 7.84 -16.88 20.38
C ASN A 64 6.40 -17.37 20.64
N ASN A 65 5.46 -17.03 19.77
CA ASN A 65 4.06 -17.43 19.89
C ASN A 65 3.85 -18.75 19.14
N LEU A 66 3.40 -19.77 19.87
CA LEU A 66 2.99 -21.04 19.28
C LEU A 66 1.47 -21.05 19.11
N HIS A 67 0.99 -21.32 17.90
CA HIS A 67 -0.44 -21.52 17.66
C HIS A 67 -0.75 -23.01 17.66
N VAL A 68 -1.51 -23.47 18.66
CA VAL A 68 -1.90 -24.89 18.80
C VAL A 68 -3.34 -25.04 18.33
N LEU A 69 -3.54 -25.84 17.29
CA LEU A 69 -4.83 -26.12 16.67
C LEU A 69 -5.30 -27.54 17.03
N GLY A 70 -6.61 -27.73 17.18
CA GLY A 70 -7.19 -29.06 17.41
C GLY A 70 -7.20 -29.55 18.86
N LEU A 71 -6.95 -28.68 19.84
CA LEU A 71 -7.24 -29.00 21.24
C LEU A 71 -8.77 -29.19 21.37
N GLY A 72 -9.19 -30.35 21.89
CA GLY A 72 -10.60 -30.65 22.08
C GLY A 72 -11.28 -29.58 22.93
N SER A 73 -12.35 -28.98 22.42
CA SER A 73 -13.12 -27.89 23.05
C SER A 73 -13.87 -28.29 24.33
N ASP A 74 -13.79 -29.56 24.71
CA ASP A 74 -14.60 -30.12 25.79
C ASP A 74 -13.90 -29.90 27.13
N LYS A 75 -14.08 -28.66 27.61
CA LYS A 75 -13.82 -28.08 28.94
C LYS A 75 -12.79 -26.96 28.87
N THR A 76 -13.28 -25.75 29.13
CA THR A 76 -12.60 -24.46 29.29
C THR A 76 -12.16 -23.74 28.01
N GLU A 77 -12.86 -22.63 27.71
CA GLU A 77 -12.48 -21.55 26.76
C GLU A 77 -11.11 -20.90 27.06
N TYR A 78 -10.46 -21.32 28.15
CA TYR A 78 -9.10 -20.97 28.50
C TYR A 78 -8.36 -22.27 28.80
N GLY A 79 -7.63 -22.81 27.82
CA GLY A 79 -6.73 -23.93 28.04
C GLY A 79 -5.79 -23.58 29.20
N THR A 80 -5.86 -24.31 30.30
CA THR A 80 -4.97 -24.06 31.43
C THR A 80 -3.56 -24.46 30.99
N GLY A 81 -2.51 -23.76 31.47
CA GLY A 81 -1.12 -24.08 31.09
C GLY A 81 -0.72 -25.55 31.33
N LYS A 82 -1.50 -26.30 32.13
CA LYS A 82 -1.36 -27.74 32.37
C LYS A 82 -1.76 -28.60 31.16
N ASP A 83 -2.76 -28.20 30.38
CA ASP A 83 -3.25 -28.95 29.22
C ASP A 83 -2.22 -28.94 28.08
N TYR A 84 -1.56 -27.79 27.88
CA TYR A 84 -0.43 -27.67 26.96
C TYR A 84 0.77 -28.52 27.38
N GLY A 85 1.05 -28.59 28.69
CA GLY A 85 2.16 -29.39 29.22
C GLY A 85 1.99 -30.89 28.96
N LEU A 86 0.78 -31.42 29.11
CA LEU A 86 0.46 -32.82 28.82
C LEU A 86 0.62 -33.13 27.33
N TYR A 87 0.03 -32.30 26.46
CA TYR A 87 0.12 -32.48 25.01
C TYR A 87 1.57 -32.42 24.50
N ILE A 88 2.36 -31.44 24.97
CA ILE A 88 3.78 -31.33 24.63
C ILE A 88 4.56 -32.55 25.13
N SER A 89 4.28 -33.04 26.34
CA SER A 89 4.96 -34.21 26.89
C SER A 89 4.68 -35.48 26.09
N GLU A 90 3.46 -35.66 25.58
CA GLU A 90 3.09 -36.81 24.75
C GLU A 90 3.79 -36.78 23.39
N ILE A 91 3.86 -35.61 22.74
CA ILE A 91 4.47 -35.45 21.40
C ILE A 91 6.01 -35.45 21.47
N LEU A 92 6.58 -34.72 22.42
CA LEU A 92 8.04 -34.57 22.57
C LEU A 92 8.66 -35.67 23.46
N SER A 93 7.90 -36.69 23.85
CA SER A 93 8.43 -37.89 24.49
C SER A 93 9.46 -38.56 23.58
N TYR A 94 10.73 -38.23 23.78
CA TYR A 94 11.84 -38.94 23.14
C TYR A 94 11.81 -40.41 23.61
N PRO A 95 11.90 -41.40 22.70
CA PRO A 95 12.19 -42.75 23.12
C PRO A 95 13.54 -42.74 23.85
N LYS A 96 13.55 -43.20 25.10
CA LYS A 96 14.75 -43.31 25.96
C LYS A 96 15.79 -44.32 25.45
N SER A 97 15.85 -44.60 24.15
CA SER A 97 16.66 -45.68 23.56
C SER A 97 18.02 -45.23 23.02
N TYR A 98 18.48 -44.00 23.29
CA TYR A 98 19.77 -43.49 22.81
C TYR A 98 20.56 -42.67 23.87
N LEU A 99 20.48 -43.08 25.14
CA LEU A 99 21.44 -42.68 26.18
C LEU A 99 21.95 -43.93 26.91
#